data_AF-A0A6I0E9Z4-F1
#
_entry.id   AF-A0A6I0E9Z4-F1
#
_cell.length_a   1.000
_cell.length_b   1.000
_cell.length_c   1.000
_cell.angle_alpha   90.00
_cell.angle_beta   90.00
_cell.angle_gamma   90.00
#
_symmetry.space_group_name_H-M   'P 1'
#
loop_
_entity.id
_entity.type
_entity.pdbx_description
1 polymer ?
#
loop_
_entity_poly.entity_id
_entity_poly.type
_entity_poly.pdbx_seq_one_letter_code
_entity_poly.pdbx_strand_id
1 'polypeptide(L)' 'MLSSLDHVFRLRAWTVRSHKGKYYVSTEDHPKSWGRAYKTLRAATTAIARHLEREFVDRARRFS' A
#
# COMPACT_ATOMS: atom_id res chain seq x y z
N MET A 1 16.71 -1.23 34.48
CA MET A 1 15.81 -1.92 33.54
C MET A 1 15.68 -1.04 32.31
N LEU A 2 16.30 -1.44 31.19
CA LEU A 2 16.08 -0.77 29.91
C LEU A 2 14.68 -1.18 29.43
N SER A 3 13.76 -0.23 29.33
CA SER A 3 12.48 -0.43 28.65
C SER A 3 12.77 -0.83 27.20
N SER A 4 12.28 -1.99 26.75
CA SER A 4 12.32 -2.31 25.32
C SER A 4 11.58 -1.19 24.58
N LEU A 5 12.25 -0.57 23.61
CA LEU A 5 11.58 0.33 22.68
C LEU A 5 10.74 -0.57 21.77
N ASP A 6 9.46 -0.69 22.08
CA ASP A 6 8.53 -1.41 21.23
C ASP A 6 8.37 -0.65 19.91
N HIS A 7 8.84 -1.25 18.82
CA HIS A 7 8.67 -0.70 17.48
C HIS A 7 7.32 -1.15 16.92
N VAL A 8 6.36 -0.23 16.80
CA VAL A 8 5.05 -0.49 16.19
C VAL A 8 5.11 -0.22 14.68
N PHE A 9 4.95 -1.26 13.87
CA PHE A 9 4.87 -1.15 12.41
C PHE A 9 3.42 -1.24 11.95
N ARG A 10 2.87 -0.14 11.40
CA ARG A 10 1.56 -0.14 10.73
C ARG A 10 1.74 0.00 9.23
N LEU A 11 0.94 -0.75 8.47
CA LEU A 11 0.81 -0.60 7.02
C LEU A 11 -0.35 0.36 6.71
N ARG A 12 -0.20 1.14 5.64
CA ARG A 12 -1.22 2.10 5.21
C ARG A 12 -2.44 1.33 4.67
N ALA A 13 -3.66 1.80 4.97
CA ALA A 13 -4.88 1.19 4.44
C ALA A 13 -4.99 1.47 2.93
N TRP A 14 -5.05 0.42 2.12
CA TRP A 14 -5.21 0.52 0.67
C TRP A 14 -6.65 0.22 0.27
N THR A 15 -7.18 1.02 -0.66
CA THR A 15 -8.51 0.86 -1.23
C THR A 15 -8.42 0.59 -2.72
N VAL A 16 -9.22 -0.35 -3.22
CA VAL A 16 -9.46 -0.57 -4.65
C VAL A 16 -10.90 -0.22 -4.97
N ARG A 17 -11.13 0.64 -5.95
CA ARG A 17 -12.49 0.89 -6.47
C ARG A 17 -12.55 0.68 -7.96
N SER A 18 -13.69 0.15 -8.38
CA SER A 18 -14.06 -0.04 -9.77
C SER A 18 -14.80 1.18 -10.28
N HIS A 19 -14.41 1.69 -11.45
CA HIS A 19 -15.12 2.74 -12.16
C HIS A 19 -14.99 2.54 -13.67
N LYS A 20 -16.12 2.50 -14.39
CA LYS A 20 -16.18 2.33 -15.86
C LYS A 20 -15.31 1.18 -16.38
N GLY A 21 -15.37 0.02 -15.70
CA GLY A 21 -14.61 -1.18 -16.08
C GLY A 21 -13.10 -1.11 -15.81
N LYS A 22 -12.63 -0.09 -15.09
CA LYS A 22 -11.23 0.05 -14.66
C LYS A 22 -11.14 0.03 -13.14
N TYR A 23 -9.98 -0.35 -12.64
CA TYR A 23 -9.70 -0.43 -11.20
C TYR A 23 -8.68 0.63 -10.83
N TYR A 24 -8.88 1.28 -9.70
CA TYR A 24 -8.02 2.34 -9.21
C TYR A 24 -7.62 2.01 -7.78
N VAL A 25 -6.39 2.31 -7.45
CA VAL A 25 -5.78 2.03 -6.16
C VAL A 25 -5.44 3.36 -5.49
N SER A 26 -5.78 3.51 -4.22
CA SER A 26 -5.38 4.65 -3.40
C SER A 26 -5.17 4.26 -1.94
N THR A 27 -4.38 5.05 -1.22
CA THR A 27 -4.25 4.98 0.24
C THR A 27 -5.11 6.01 0.98
N GLU A 28 -5.80 6.85 0.22
CA GLU A 28 -6.66 7.92 0.72
C GLU A 28 -8.03 7.77 0.09
N ASP A 29 -9.07 7.93 0.91
CA ASP A 29 -10.46 7.89 0.44
C ASP A 29 -10.89 9.24 -0.14
N HIS A 30 -10.11 9.77 -1.10
CA HIS A 30 -10.37 11.09 -1.69
C HIS A 30 -10.32 11.03 -3.22
N PRO A 31 -11.37 11.42 -3.96
CA PRO A 31 -11.48 11.33 -5.44
C PRO A 31 -10.31 11.86 -6.28
N LYS A 32 -9.42 12.67 -5.70
CA LYS A 32 -8.25 13.29 -6.37
C LYS A 32 -6.93 12.54 -6.16
N SER A 33 -6.86 11.59 -5.22
CA SER A 33 -5.64 10.78 -4.94
C SER A 33 -5.54 9.49 -5.77
N TRP A 34 -6.32 9.38 -6.84
CA TRP A 34 -6.55 8.13 -7.56
C TRP A 34 -5.40 7.93 -8.52
N GLY A 35 -4.59 6.89 -8.23
CA GLY A 35 -3.43 6.58 -9.04
C GLY A 35 -3.79 6.06 -10.43
N ARG A 36 -2.83 5.35 -11.01
CA ARG A 36 -2.98 4.71 -12.33
C ARG A 36 -4.21 3.80 -12.39
N ALA A 37 -4.92 3.85 -13.51
CA ALA A 37 -6.01 2.92 -13.80
C ALA A 37 -5.46 1.53 -14.24
N TYR A 38 -6.00 0.47 -13.67
CA TYR A 38 -5.70 -0.93 -13.98
C TYR A 38 -6.87 -1.57 -14.74
N LYS A 39 -6.53 -2.46 -15.69
CA LYS A 39 -7.53 -3.17 -16.51
C LYS A 39 -8.26 -4.29 -15.77
N THR A 40 -7.66 -4.85 -14.72
CA THR A 40 -8.21 -5.96 -13.96
C THR A 40 -7.99 -5.77 -12.46
N LEU A 41 -8.87 -6.35 -11.65
CA LEU A 41 -8.72 -6.34 -10.19
C LEU A 41 -7.39 -6.99 -9.77
N ARG A 42 -7.03 -8.11 -10.41
CA ARG A 42 -5.76 -8.80 -10.20
C ARG A 42 -4.55 -7.89 -10.40
N ALA A 43 -4.56 -7.05 -11.44
CA ALA A 43 -3.46 -6.12 -11.70
C ALA A 43 -3.39 -5.03 -10.62
N ALA A 44 -4.54 -4.50 -10.19
CA ALA A 44 -4.62 -3.51 -9.11
C ALA A 44 -4.11 -4.08 -7.78
N THR A 45 -4.56 -5.26 -7.37
CA THR A 45 -4.11 -5.91 -6.12
C THR A 45 -2.65 -6.32 -6.16
N THR A 46 -2.15 -6.79 -7.31
CA THR A 46 -0.73 -7.09 -7.51
C THR A 46 0.14 -5.84 -7.34
N ALA A 47 -0.35 -4.68 -7.80
CA ALA A 47 0.37 -3.42 -7.62
C ALA A 47 0.47 -3.01 -6.14
N ILE A 48 -0.60 -3.22 -5.36
CA ILE A 48 -0.58 -3.02 -3.90
C ILE A 48 0.46 -3.95 -3.26
N ALA A 49 0.41 -5.25 -3.57
CA ALA A 49 1.32 -6.24 -2.98
C ALA A 49 2.79 -5.90 -3.24
N ARG A 50 3.16 -5.56 -4.48
CA ARG A 50 4.52 -5.13 -4.84
C ARG A 50 4.96 -3.86 -4.11
N HIS A 51 4.03 -2.94 -3.86
CA HIS A 51 4.34 -1.73 -3.12
C HIS A 51 4.62 -2.04 -1.65
N LEU A 52 3.78 -2.86 -1.02
CA LEU A 52 3.98 -3.30 0.36
C LEU A 52 5.29 -4.06 0.54
N GLU A 53 5.64 -4.92 -0.41
CA GLU A 53 6.91 -5.64 -0.42
C GLU A 53 8.12 -4.68 -0.44
N ARG A 54 8.09 -3.66 -1.31
CA ARG A 54 9.14 -2.63 -1.34
C ARG A 54 9.23 -1.85 -0.03
N GLU A 55 8.10 -1.40 0.52
CA GLU A 55 8.09 -0.68 1.79
C GLU A 55 8.65 -1.53 2.93
N PHE A 56 8.32 -2.83 2.95
CA PHE A 56 8.86 -3.76 3.93
C PHE A 56 10.37 -3.89 3.81
N VAL A 57 10.89 -4.12 2.60
CA VAL A 57 12.34 -4.23 2.33
C VAL A 57 13.07 -2.93 2.70
N ASP A 58 12.52 -1.78 2.32
CA ASP A 58 13.12 -0.48 2.62
C ASP A 58 13.16 -0.19 4.12
N ARG A 59 12.11 -0.59 4.87
CA ARG A 59 12.11 -0.49 6.33
C ARG A 59 13.12 -1.46 6.96
N ALA A 60 13.16 -2.71 6.51
CA ALA A 60 14.11 -3.69 7.03
C ALA A 60 15.56 -3.21 6.89
N ARG A 61 15.92 -2.59 5.77
CA ARG A 61 17.26 -2.01 5.53
C ARG A 61 17.58 -0.80 6.41
N ARG A 62 16.58 -0.05 6.87
CA ARG A 62 16.79 1.14 7.74
C ARG A 62 17.06 0.76 9.19
N PHE A 63 16.66 -0.43 9.59
CA PHE A 63 16.78 -0.93 10.96
C PHE A 63 17.77 -2.11 11.10
N SER A 64 18.42 -2.51 10.00
CA SER A 64 19.57 -3.42 9.99
C SER A 64 20.87 -2.65 10.20
#